data_AF-A0A8J2R3Z2-F1
#
_entry.id   AF-A0A8J2R3Z2-F1
#
_cell.length_a   1.000
_cell.length_b   1.000
_cell.length_c   1.000
_cell.angle_alpha   90.00
_cell.angle_beta   90.00
_cell.angle_gamma   90.00
#
_symmetry.space_group_name_H-M   'P 1'
#
loop_
_entity.id
_entity.type
_entity.pdbx_description
1 polymer ?
#
loop_
_entity_poly.entity_id
_entity_poly.type
_entity_poly.pdbx_seq_one_letter_code
_entity_poly.pdbx_strand_id
1 'polypeptide(L)'
;MYNLNPNRGIPNKCLPLDFMGMYALAGREPDRRVRGLVRQYMLADVVRRREYVRNITVGTKVERAVSQLPHILPDYMMVFAVPVLAHDPAFTAHDNVQQLKVVKQCLWFILEPLITRNDFYCYGFYKSLVERMKNHKDALNETDDSVNYKLWATCDLAMSVIWARSSSFELRDFPSDARIPTMYFAPQPDFFVNTRVFLPPELQFQPKRQAPTETNTKAKKRPRQDKDSENTNDVEPSEASETQIILPGIEQPPETELDEPQTKRALSD
;
A
#
# COMPACT_ATOMS: atom_id res chain seq x y z
N MET A 1 -21.04 -32.13 -0.94
CA MET A 1 -20.60 -31.82 0.45
C MET A 1 -19.13 -32.17 0.57
N TYR A 2 -18.24 -31.17 0.51
CA TYR A 2 -16.81 -31.39 0.72
C TYR A 2 -16.50 -31.29 2.21
N ASN A 3 -15.94 -32.36 2.77
CA ASN A 3 -15.43 -32.41 4.14
C ASN A 3 -14.28 -31.42 4.30
N LEU A 4 -14.56 -30.24 4.84
CA LEU A 4 -13.56 -29.34 5.41
C LEU A 4 -13.05 -29.97 6.71
N ASN A 5 -11.97 -30.73 6.61
CA ASN A 5 -11.24 -31.23 7.77
C ASN A 5 -10.54 -30.02 8.43
N PRO A 6 -10.94 -29.57 9.64
CA PRO A 6 -10.45 -28.30 10.22
C PRO A 6 -8.97 -28.33 10.61
N ASN A 7 -8.33 -29.50 10.58
CA ASN A 7 -7.01 -29.74 11.18
C ASN A 7 -5.84 -29.85 10.18
N ARG A 8 -6.01 -29.48 8.89
CA ARG A 8 -4.94 -29.67 7.88
C ARG A 8 -4.59 -28.47 6.99
N GLY A 9 -4.98 -27.24 7.33
CA GLY A 9 -4.65 -26.09 6.45
C GLY A 9 -4.59 -24.69 7.07
N ILE A 10 -5.17 -24.46 8.24
CA ILE A 10 -5.19 -23.14 8.89
C ILE A 10 -4.20 -23.17 10.06
N PRO A 11 -3.36 -22.15 10.28
CA PRO A 11 -2.56 -22.08 11.49
C PRO A 11 -3.50 -22.14 12.71
N ASN A 12 -3.20 -23.01 13.68
CA ASN A 12 -4.01 -23.17 14.90
C ASN A 12 -4.38 -21.79 15.47
N LYS A 13 -5.67 -21.59 15.79
CA LYS A 13 -6.23 -20.35 16.38
C LYS A 13 -6.31 -19.13 15.46
N CYS A 14 -6.35 -19.29 14.13
CA CYS A 14 -6.74 -18.21 13.23
C CYS A 14 -8.22 -18.33 12.84
N LEU A 15 -8.88 -17.18 12.64
CA LEU A 15 -10.20 -17.18 12.00
C LEU A 15 -10.12 -17.78 10.60
N PRO A 16 -11.17 -18.48 10.12
CA PRO A 16 -11.29 -18.84 8.72
C PRO A 16 -11.23 -17.59 7.82
N LEU A 17 -10.70 -17.75 6.61
CA LEU A 17 -10.28 -16.61 5.79
C LEU A 17 -11.44 -15.73 5.32
N ASP A 18 -12.59 -16.35 5.08
CA ASP A 18 -13.86 -15.70 4.80
C ASP A 18 -14.35 -14.83 5.97
N PHE A 19 -14.30 -15.36 7.19
CA PHE A 19 -14.64 -14.59 8.39
C PHE A 19 -13.69 -13.42 8.64
N MET A 20 -12.43 -13.51 8.21
CA MET A 20 -11.50 -12.39 8.31
C MET A 20 -11.92 -11.18 7.45
N GLY A 21 -12.75 -11.37 6.41
CA GLY A 21 -13.36 -10.26 5.67
C GLY A 21 -14.23 -9.34 6.54
N MET A 22 -14.81 -9.88 7.61
CA MET A 22 -15.65 -9.13 8.57
C MET A 22 -14.85 -8.07 9.33
N TYR A 23 -13.53 -8.21 9.44
CA TYR A 23 -12.68 -7.18 10.06
C TYR A 23 -12.82 -5.81 9.38
N ALA A 24 -13.22 -5.76 8.11
CA ALA A 24 -13.46 -4.51 7.40
C ALA A 24 -14.49 -3.61 8.12
N LEU A 25 -15.53 -4.19 8.74
CA LEU A 25 -16.58 -3.44 9.45
C LEU A 25 -16.03 -2.63 10.64
N ALA A 26 -14.89 -3.04 11.22
CA ALA A 26 -14.26 -2.29 12.29
C ALA A 26 -13.64 -0.95 11.82
N GLY A 27 -13.51 -0.72 10.52
CA GLY A 27 -13.06 0.57 9.99
C GLY A 27 -14.01 1.74 10.33
N ARG A 28 -15.30 1.45 10.55
CA ARG A 28 -16.31 2.42 10.99
C ARG A 28 -16.67 2.33 12.48
N GLU A 29 -15.95 1.52 13.25
CA GLU A 29 -16.20 1.37 14.68
C GLU A 29 -15.93 2.69 15.43
N PRO A 30 -16.94 3.28 16.12
CA PRO A 30 -16.78 4.53 16.84
C PRO A 30 -15.92 4.39 18.11
N ASP A 31 -16.01 3.27 18.84
CA ASP A 31 -15.21 3.06 20.03
C ASP A 31 -13.76 2.71 19.64
N ARG A 32 -12.85 3.66 19.90
CA ARG A 32 -11.42 3.51 19.62
C ARG A 32 -10.79 2.29 20.31
N ARG A 33 -11.27 1.93 21.51
CA ARG A 33 -10.79 0.77 22.26
C ARG A 33 -11.19 -0.53 21.58
N VAL A 34 -12.45 -0.64 21.16
CA VAL A 34 -12.96 -1.80 20.41
C VAL A 34 -12.25 -1.91 19.06
N ARG A 35 -12.15 -0.80 18.32
CA ARG A 35 -11.43 -0.75 17.04
C ARG A 35 -9.96 -1.17 17.19
N GLY A 36 -9.30 -0.72 18.25
CA GLY A 36 -7.93 -1.10 18.59
C GLY A 36 -7.79 -2.60 18.87
N LEU A 37 -8.71 -3.17 19.65
CA LEU A 37 -8.75 -4.59 19.96
C LEU A 37 -8.95 -5.44 18.70
N VAL A 38 -9.92 -5.08 17.86
CA VAL A 38 -10.18 -5.79 16.58
C VAL A 38 -8.97 -5.73 15.66
N ARG A 39 -8.31 -4.56 15.57
CA ARG A 39 -7.06 -4.40 14.81
C ARG A 39 -5.96 -5.33 15.32
N GLN A 40 -5.83 -5.50 16.63
CA GLN A 40 -4.84 -6.41 17.22
C GLN A 40 -5.12 -7.87 16.83
N TYR A 41 -6.38 -8.32 16.87
CA TYR A 41 -6.74 -9.67 16.43
C TYR A 41 -6.47 -9.90 14.95
N MET A 42 -6.87 -8.95 14.10
CA MET A 42 -6.61 -8.99 12.67
C MET A 42 -5.11 -9.11 12.37
N LEU A 43 -4.28 -8.27 13.01
CA LEU A 43 -2.82 -8.30 12.84
C LEU A 43 -2.24 -9.65 13.27
N ALA A 44 -2.70 -10.21 14.39
CA ALA A 44 -2.25 -11.52 14.86
C ALA A 44 -2.56 -12.64 13.85
N ASP A 45 -3.76 -12.62 13.25
CA ASP A 45 -4.13 -13.60 12.22
C ASP A 45 -3.33 -13.43 10.93
N VAL A 46 -3.13 -12.20 10.46
CA VAL A 46 -2.30 -11.89 9.28
C VAL A 46 -0.87 -12.39 9.47
N VAL A 47 -0.25 -12.10 10.62
CA VAL A 47 1.12 -12.52 10.93
C VAL A 47 1.22 -14.05 10.97
N ARG A 48 0.33 -14.74 11.69
CA ARG A 48 0.32 -16.21 11.77
C ARG A 48 0.16 -16.87 10.40
N ARG A 49 -0.75 -16.37 9.57
CA ARG A 49 -0.97 -16.90 8.21
C ARG A 49 0.25 -16.68 7.32
N ARG A 50 0.90 -15.51 7.37
CA ARG A 50 2.14 -15.25 6.61
C ARG A 50 3.30 -16.14 7.05
N GLU A 51 3.47 -16.33 8.35
CA GLU A 51 4.49 -17.23 8.88
C GLU A 51 4.28 -18.66 8.41
N TYR A 52 3.02 -19.13 8.45
CA TYR A 52 2.68 -20.44 7.91
C TYR A 52 2.94 -20.54 6.40
N VAL A 53 2.58 -19.52 5.61
CA VAL A 53 2.91 -19.47 4.17
C VAL A 53 4.40 -19.60 3.94
N ARG A 54 5.25 -18.84 4.67
CA ARG A 54 6.72 -18.97 4.55
C ARG A 54 7.19 -20.39 4.80
N ASN A 55 6.69 -21.01 5.86
CA ASN A 55 7.12 -22.35 6.27
C ASN A 55 6.76 -23.41 5.22
N ILE A 56 5.59 -23.30 4.56
CA ILE A 56 5.19 -24.26 3.53
C ILE A 56 5.83 -24.00 2.16
N THR A 57 6.28 -22.77 1.88
CA THR A 57 6.93 -22.42 0.60
C THR A 57 8.43 -22.72 0.55
N VAL A 58 9.07 -23.04 1.68
CA VAL A 58 10.54 -23.24 1.79
C VAL A 58 10.95 -24.73 1.71
N GLY A 59 10.05 -25.65 1.34
CA GLY A 59 10.32 -27.10 1.31
C GLY A 59 10.13 -27.80 -0.05
N THR A 60 10.40 -29.10 -0.12
CA THR A 60 10.28 -29.95 -1.33
C THR A 60 8.85 -30.16 -1.88
N LYS A 61 7.85 -29.44 -1.36
CA LYS A 61 6.42 -29.55 -1.74
C LYS A 61 5.83 -28.20 -2.19
N VAL A 62 6.63 -27.35 -2.82
CA VAL A 62 6.24 -25.98 -3.23
C VAL A 62 4.97 -25.98 -4.08
N GLU A 63 4.84 -26.85 -5.07
CA GLU A 63 3.65 -26.85 -5.97
C GLU A 63 2.34 -27.07 -5.21
N ARG A 64 2.31 -28.02 -4.27
CA ARG A 64 1.13 -28.24 -3.42
C ARG A 64 0.87 -27.04 -2.52
N ALA A 65 1.91 -26.43 -1.97
CA ALA A 65 1.78 -25.22 -1.14
C ALA A 65 1.18 -24.05 -1.94
N VAL A 66 1.62 -23.85 -3.18
CA VAL A 66 1.10 -22.82 -4.09
C VAL A 66 -0.39 -22.99 -4.34
N SER A 67 -0.87 -24.22 -4.57
CA SER A 67 -2.30 -24.49 -4.77
C SER A 67 -3.18 -24.16 -3.56
N GLN A 68 -2.60 -24.14 -2.35
CA GLN A 68 -3.31 -23.84 -1.11
C GLN A 68 -3.28 -22.35 -0.74
N LEU A 69 -2.47 -21.53 -1.42
CA LEU A 69 -2.37 -20.09 -1.14
C LEU A 69 -3.74 -19.38 -1.11
N PRO A 70 -4.70 -19.66 -2.01
CA PRO A 70 -6.03 -19.06 -1.95
C PRO A 70 -6.81 -19.28 -0.66
N HIS A 71 -6.49 -20.33 0.10
CA HIS A 71 -7.17 -20.68 1.34
C HIS A 71 -6.43 -20.19 2.59
N ILE A 72 -5.17 -19.76 2.43
CA ILE A 72 -4.26 -19.47 3.54
C ILE A 72 -3.84 -18.01 3.54
N LEU A 73 -3.48 -17.46 2.39
CA LEU A 73 -2.86 -16.16 2.25
C LEU A 73 -3.82 -15.05 2.70
N PRO A 74 -3.41 -14.20 3.67
CA PRO A 74 -4.31 -13.19 4.23
C PRO A 74 -4.67 -12.09 3.20
N ASP A 75 -3.94 -11.95 2.12
CA ASP A 75 -4.24 -10.99 1.05
C ASP A 75 -5.64 -11.22 0.42
N TYR A 76 -6.13 -12.48 0.44
CA TYR A 76 -7.50 -12.83 0.03
C TYR A 76 -8.59 -12.30 0.98
N MET A 77 -8.26 -11.78 2.16
CA MET A 77 -9.22 -11.11 3.05
C MET A 77 -10.00 -10.01 2.32
N MET A 78 -9.36 -9.30 1.37
CA MET A 78 -10.04 -8.29 0.56
C MET A 78 -11.22 -8.90 -0.22
N VAL A 79 -11.05 -10.11 -0.77
CA VAL A 79 -12.07 -10.77 -1.59
C VAL A 79 -13.34 -11.03 -0.80
N PHE A 80 -13.21 -11.28 0.50
CA PHE A 80 -14.33 -11.48 1.40
C PHE A 80 -14.87 -10.18 1.98
N ALA A 81 -14.02 -9.15 2.15
CA ALA A 81 -14.46 -7.84 2.59
C ALA A 81 -15.37 -7.13 1.57
N VAL A 82 -15.11 -7.29 0.27
CA VAL A 82 -15.92 -6.67 -0.80
C VAL A 82 -17.41 -7.03 -0.70
N PRO A 83 -17.83 -8.31 -0.71
CA PRO A 83 -19.24 -8.68 -0.58
C PRO A 83 -19.80 -8.30 0.79
N VAL A 84 -19.03 -8.43 1.88
CA VAL A 84 -19.47 -7.99 3.22
C VAL A 84 -19.86 -6.52 3.23
N LEU A 85 -19.05 -5.65 2.60
CA LEU A 85 -19.33 -4.22 2.53
C LEU A 85 -20.43 -3.88 1.52
N ALA A 86 -20.50 -4.60 0.39
CA ALA A 86 -21.56 -4.41 -0.60
C ALA A 86 -22.96 -4.73 -0.03
N HIS A 87 -23.05 -5.70 0.88
CA HIS A 87 -24.26 -6.10 1.59
C HIS A 87 -24.49 -5.37 2.90
N ASP A 88 -23.63 -4.42 3.28
CA ASP A 88 -23.80 -3.64 4.48
C ASP A 88 -25.12 -2.85 4.44
N PRO A 89 -26.03 -2.99 5.42
CA PRO A 89 -27.30 -2.27 5.43
C PRO A 89 -27.14 -0.74 5.40
N ALA A 90 -26.01 -0.21 5.85
CA ALA A 90 -25.73 1.23 5.79
C ALA A 90 -25.24 1.69 4.40
N PHE A 91 -24.86 0.77 3.51
CA PHE A 91 -24.48 1.06 2.13
C PHE A 91 -25.67 0.77 1.20
N THR A 92 -26.50 1.79 1.02
CA THR A 92 -27.78 1.68 0.30
C THR A 92 -27.68 2.06 -1.16
N ALA A 93 -26.72 2.90 -1.55
CA ALA A 93 -26.56 3.37 -2.92
C ALA A 93 -25.08 3.49 -3.32
N HIS A 94 -24.74 2.91 -4.47
CA HIS A 94 -23.36 2.76 -4.96
C HIS A 94 -22.66 4.08 -5.27
N ASP A 95 -23.40 5.16 -5.50
CA ASP A 95 -22.94 6.50 -5.87
C ASP A 95 -23.05 7.51 -4.71
N ASN A 96 -23.57 7.09 -3.54
CA ASN A 96 -23.66 7.94 -2.37
C ASN A 96 -22.26 8.21 -1.79
N VAL A 97 -21.75 9.43 -2.03
CA VAL A 97 -20.40 9.86 -1.64
C VAL A 97 -20.12 9.67 -0.15
N GLN A 98 -21.09 9.93 0.73
CA GLN A 98 -20.85 9.83 2.18
C GLN A 98 -20.78 8.37 2.64
N GLN A 99 -21.63 7.50 2.10
CA GLN A 99 -21.55 6.06 2.39
C GLN A 99 -20.25 5.47 1.82
N LEU A 100 -19.87 5.84 0.59
CA LEU A 100 -18.61 5.41 -0.01
C LEU A 100 -17.38 5.85 0.80
N LYS A 101 -17.39 7.02 1.44
CA LYS A 101 -16.30 7.41 2.35
C LYS A 101 -16.18 6.47 3.54
N VAL A 102 -17.30 5.99 4.09
CA VAL A 102 -17.30 4.98 5.17
C VAL A 102 -16.78 3.64 4.63
N VAL A 103 -17.26 3.18 3.48
CA VAL A 103 -16.75 1.96 2.82
C VAL A 103 -15.25 2.06 2.56
N LYS A 104 -14.74 3.23 2.15
CA LYS A 104 -13.31 3.51 1.96
C LYS A 104 -12.52 3.34 3.25
N GLN A 105 -13.06 3.79 4.39
CA GLN A 105 -12.43 3.61 5.70
C GLN A 105 -12.39 2.13 6.10
N CYS A 106 -13.47 1.39 5.87
CA CYS A 106 -13.53 -0.06 6.08
C CYS A 106 -12.52 -0.83 5.23
N LEU A 107 -12.43 -0.50 3.93
CA LEU A 107 -11.44 -1.07 3.02
C LEU A 107 -10.02 -0.74 3.46
N TRP A 108 -9.73 0.51 3.84
CA TRP A 108 -8.42 0.87 4.35
C TRP A 108 -8.06 0.10 5.62
N PHE A 109 -9.02 -0.10 6.54
CA PHE A 109 -8.78 -0.83 7.78
C PHE A 109 -8.23 -2.23 7.53
N ILE A 110 -8.81 -2.97 6.58
CA ILE A 110 -8.36 -4.33 6.25
C ILE A 110 -7.13 -4.33 5.32
N LEU A 111 -6.99 -3.33 4.44
CA LEU A 111 -5.88 -3.24 3.49
C LEU A 111 -4.58 -2.77 4.09
N GLU A 112 -4.62 -1.88 5.07
CA GLU A 112 -3.44 -1.28 5.68
C GLU A 112 -2.37 -2.31 6.08
N PRO A 113 -2.65 -3.37 6.86
CA PRO A 113 -1.64 -4.38 7.21
C PRO A 113 -1.24 -5.29 6.05
N LEU A 114 -2.03 -5.29 4.97
CA LEU A 114 -1.81 -6.11 3.80
C LEU A 114 -0.87 -5.46 2.79
N ILE A 115 -0.96 -4.13 2.62
CA ILE A 115 -0.20 -3.40 1.60
C ILE A 115 0.91 -2.51 2.17
N THR A 116 0.82 -2.09 3.44
CA THR A 116 1.82 -1.19 4.04
C THR A 116 2.94 -2.00 4.68
N ARG A 117 4.20 -1.70 4.32
CA ARG A 117 5.39 -2.31 4.94
C ARG A 117 5.34 -3.85 4.93
N ASN A 118 5.04 -4.42 3.76
CA ASN A 118 4.86 -5.85 3.60
C ASN A 118 5.67 -6.42 2.42
N ASP A 119 6.58 -7.34 2.70
CA ASP A 119 7.38 -8.02 1.68
C ASP A 119 6.54 -8.96 0.78
N PHE A 120 5.39 -9.42 1.28
CA PHE A 120 4.43 -10.23 0.50
C PHE A 120 3.59 -9.39 -0.46
N TYR A 121 3.64 -8.06 -0.35
CA TYR A 121 2.81 -7.21 -1.19
C TYR A 121 3.23 -7.34 -2.66
N CYS A 122 2.24 -7.62 -3.51
CA CYS A 122 2.40 -7.71 -4.95
C CYS A 122 1.27 -6.94 -5.62
N TYR A 123 1.57 -5.76 -6.18
CA TYR A 123 0.56 -4.92 -6.82
C TYR A 123 -0.19 -5.67 -7.93
N GLY A 124 0.52 -6.42 -8.77
CA GLY A 124 -0.08 -7.23 -9.84
C GLY A 124 -1.13 -8.22 -9.32
N PHE A 125 -0.88 -8.85 -8.17
CA PHE A 125 -1.83 -9.77 -7.54
C PHE A 125 -3.11 -9.06 -7.07
N TYR A 126 -2.98 -7.93 -6.35
CA TYR A 126 -4.12 -7.13 -5.91
C TYR A 126 -4.93 -6.58 -7.09
N LYS A 127 -4.24 -6.11 -8.13
CA LYS A 127 -4.86 -5.66 -9.37
C LYS A 127 -5.68 -6.78 -9.99
N SER A 128 -5.09 -7.96 -10.14
CA SER A 128 -5.77 -9.13 -10.69
C SER A 128 -6.98 -9.57 -9.87
N LEU A 129 -6.87 -9.58 -8.53
CA LEU A 129 -8.01 -9.89 -7.65
C LEU A 129 -9.19 -8.94 -7.89
N VAL A 130 -8.94 -7.63 -7.89
CA VAL A 130 -10.02 -6.65 -8.07
C VAL A 130 -10.62 -6.70 -9.46
N GLU A 131 -9.80 -6.84 -10.50
CA GLU A 131 -10.28 -6.98 -11.89
C GLU A 131 -11.13 -8.24 -12.05
N ARG A 132 -10.70 -9.37 -11.49
CA ARG A 132 -11.48 -10.61 -11.52
C ARG A 132 -12.78 -10.46 -10.74
N MET A 133 -12.79 -9.86 -9.55
CA MET A 133 -14.03 -9.58 -8.81
C MET A 133 -15.01 -8.72 -9.61
N LYS A 134 -14.53 -7.69 -10.32
CA LYS A 134 -15.38 -6.85 -11.18
C LYS A 134 -16.02 -7.59 -12.35
N ASN A 135 -15.39 -8.67 -12.82
CA ASN A 135 -15.92 -9.54 -13.86
C ASN A 135 -16.91 -10.58 -13.31
N HIS A 136 -17.32 -10.49 -12.05
CA HIS A 136 -18.36 -11.32 -11.46
C HIS A 136 -19.54 -10.48 -11.02
N LYS A 137 -20.67 -11.15 -10.82
CA LYS A 137 -21.84 -10.60 -10.14
C LYS A 137 -21.90 -11.07 -8.70
N ASP A 138 -22.78 -10.46 -7.90
CA ASP A 138 -23.13 -10.97 -6.59
C ASP A 138 -23.78 -12.36 -6.71
N ALA A 139 -23.27 -13.36 -6.00
CA ALA A 139 -23.78 -14.73 -6.10
C ALA A 139 -25.17 -14.92 -5.47
N LEU A 140 -25.57 -14.05 -4.53
CA LEU A 140 -26.88 -14.15 -3.88
C LEU A 140 -27.97 -13.45 -4.71
N ASN A 141 -27.62 -12.35 -5.39
CA ASN A 141 -28.55 -11.48 -6.10
C ASN A 141 -28.03 -11.11 -7.51
N GLU A 142 -27.80 -12.11 -8.36
CA GLU A 142 -27.23 -11.93 -9.72
C GLU A 142 -28.06 -11.01 -10.63
N THR A 143 -29.37 -10.91 -10.38
CA THR A 143 -30.30 -10.11 -11.19
C THR A 143 -30.59 -8.74 -10.57
N ASP A 144 -30.07 -8.44 -9.38
CA ASP A 144 -30.26 -7.16 -8.72
C ASP A 144 -29.12 -6.20 -9.09
N ASP A 145 -29.39 -5.29 -10.04
CA ASP A 145 -28.43 -4.30 -10.49
C ASP A 145 -27.95 -3.39 -9.35
N SER A 146 -28.79 -3.09 -8.35
CA SER A 146 -28.40 -2.23 -7.21
C SER A 146 -27.30 -2.89 -6.38
N VAL A 147 -27.45 -4.18 -6.06
CA VAL A 147 -26.44 -4.95 -5.33
C VAL A 147 -25.15 -5.09 -6.15
N ASN A 148 -25.27 -5.37 -7.45
CA ASN A 148 -24.11 -5.50 -8.34
C ASN A 148 -23.36 -4.18 -8.52
N TYR A 149 -24.05 -3.05 -8.64
CA TYR A 149 -23.42 -1.72 -8.68
C TYR A 149 -22.67 -1.42 -7.39
N LYS A 150 -23.22 -1.78 -6.22
CA LYS A 150 -22.51 -1.65 -4.94
C LYS A 150 -21.26 -2.53 -4.88
N LEU A 151 -21.34 -3.77 -5.35
CA LEU A 151 -20.21 -4.70 -5.44
C LEU A 151 -19.08 -4.12 -6.30
N TRP A 152 -19.42 -3.65 -7.51
CA TRP A 152 -18.45 -3.08 -8.44
C TRP A 152 -17.90 -1.73 -7.98
N ALA A 153 -18.71 -0.87 -7.38
CA ALA A 153 -18.24 0.38 -6.76
C ALA A 153 -17.27 0.10 -5.60
N THR A 154 -17.54 -0.93 -4.79
CA THR A 154 -16.63 -1.35 -3.72
C THR A 154 -15.30 -1.85 -4.28
N CYS A 155 -15.30 -2.57 -5.40
CA CYS A 155 -14.09 -2.97 -6.12
C CYS A 155 -13.28 -1.77 -6.64
N ASP A 156 -13.94 -0.81 -7.30
CA ASP A 156 -13.30 0.42 -7.76
C ASP A 156 -12.68 1.23 -6.61
N LEU A 157 -13.37 1.24 -5.46
CA LEU A 157 -12.89 1.92 -4.26
C LEU A 157 -11.69 1.20 -3.64
N ALA A 158 -11.68 -0.13 -3.63
CA ALA A 158 -10.55 -0.93 -3.18
C ALA A 158 -9.32 -0.65 -4.05
N MET A 159 -9.49 -0.59 -5.37
CA MET A 159 -8.43 -0.22 -6.30
C MET A 159 -7.91 1.20 -6.03
N SER A 160 -8.82 2.15 -5.82
CA SER A 160 -8.47 3.54 -5.50
C SER A 160 -7.70 3.66 -4.18
N VAL A 161 -8.01 2.82 -3.18
CA VAL A 161 -7.26 2.75 -1.92
C VAL A 161 -5.85 2.18 -2.16
N ILE A 162 -5.72 1.10 -2.94
CA ILE A 162 -4.42 0.53 -3.32
C ILE A 162 -3.57 1.59 -4.03
N TRP A 163 -4.08 2.22 -5.09
CA TRP A 163 -3.35 3.26 -5.82
C TRP A 163 -2.91 4.43 -4.95
N ALA A 164 -3.74 4.84 -3.99
CA ALA A 164 -3.42 5.96 -3.11
C ALA A 164 -2.40 5.64 -2.01
N ARG A 165 -2.16 4.36 -1.71
CA ARG A 165 -1.43 3.94 -0.49
C ARG A 165 -0.25 3.01 -0.75
N SER A 166 -0.18 2.41 -1.93
CA SER A 166 0.92 1.54 -2.30
C SER A 166 2.20 2.33 -2.56
N SER A 167 3.32 1.83 -2.04
CA SER A 167 4.66 2.38 -2.27
C SER A 167 5.37 1.75 -3.46
N SER A 168 4.82 0.65 -4.02
CA SER A 168 5.34 -0.06 -5.18
C SER A 168 4.20 -0.48 -6.10
N PHE A 169 4.46 -0.43 -7.40
CA PHE A 169 3.53 -0.84 -8.46
C PHE A 169 4.13 -1.95 -9.33
N GLU A 170 5.07 -2.72 -8.76
CA GLU A 170 5.71 -3.82 -9.48
C GLU A 170 4.68 -4.89 -9.87
N LEU A 171 4.68 -5.20 -11.17
CA LEU A 171 3.91 -6.27 -11.79
C LEU A 171 4.72 -7.56 -11.74
N ARG A 172 5.01 -8.06 -10.54
CA ARG A 172 5.65 -9.37 -10.37
C ARG A 172 4.63 -10.48 -10.63
N ASP A 173 5.10 -11.56 -11.22
CA ASP A 173 4.30 -12.78 -11.33
C ASP A 173 4.02 -13.32 -9.93
N PHE A 174 2.73 -13.44 -9.60
CA PHE A 174 2.31 -14.09 -8.36
C PHE A 174 2.22 -15.60 -8.62
N PRO A 175 2.75 -16.45 -7.72
CA PRO A 175 2.88 -17.88 -7.98
C PRO A 175 1.55 -18.62 -8.17
N SER A 176 0.42 -18.01 -7.82
CA SER A 176 -0.92 -18.57 -8.01
C SER A 176 -1.82 -17.60 -8.77
N ASP A 177 -2.67 -18.14 -9.62
CA ASP A 177 -3.81 -17.41 -10.16
C ASP A 177 -4.72 -16.85 -9.04
N ALA A 178 -5.21 -15.64 -9.24
CA ALA A 178 -6.17 -14.96 -8.38
C ALA A 178 -7.54 -15.67 -8.39
N ARG A 179 -7.85 -16.44 -7.34
CA ARG A 179 -9.12 -17.20 -7.28
C ARG A 179 -10.26 -16.39 -6.68
N ILE A 180 -11.40 -16.36 -7.37
CA ILE A 180 -12.63 -15.73 -6.88
C ILE A 180 -13.59 -16.83 -6.37
N PRO A 181 -13.99 -16.83 -5.09
CA PRO A 181 -14.87 -17.87 -4.56
C PRO A 181 -16.30 -17.74 -5.08
N THR A 182 -16.79 -18.81 -5.73
CA THR A 182 -18.11 -18.83 -6.39
C THR A 182 -19.30 -18.75 -5.43
N MET A 183 -19.08 -18.96 -4.13
CA MET A 183 -20.13 -18.78 -3.12
C MET A 183 -20.52 -17.32 -2.90
N TYR A 184 -19.63 -16.37 -3.21
CA TYR A 184 -19.89 -14.92 -3.04
C TYR A 184 -19.97 -14.20 -4.38
N PHE A 185 -19.39 -14.77 -5.43
CA PHE A 185 -19.28 -14.16 -6.76
C PHE A 185 -19.79 -15.11 -7.83
N ALA A 186 -20.85 -14.74 -8.53
CA ALA A 186 -21.36 -15.48 -9.67
C ALA A 186 -20.49 -15.21 -10.91
N PRO A 187 -19.94 -16.25 -11.57
CA PRO A 187 -19.14 -16.09 -12.77
C PRO A 187 -19.97 -15.48 -13.90
N GLN A 188 -19.31 -14.69 -14.75
CA GLN A 188 -19.86 -14.19 -16.00
C GLN A 188 -19.24 -14.94 -17.19
N PRO A 189 -19.80 -14.83 -18.41
CA PRO A 189 -19.20 -15.42 -19.60
C PRO A 189 -17.74 -15.01 -19.76
N ASP A 190 -16.89 -15.90 -20.32
CA ASP A 190 -15.44 -15.71 -20.38
C ASP A 190 -14.99 -14.42 -21.10
N PHE A 191 -15.82 -13.90 -22.01
CA PHE A 191 -15.57 -12.66 -22.75
C PHE A 191 -16.13 -11.40 -22.07
N PHE A 192 -16.77 -11.52 -20.92
CA PHE A 192 -17.26 -10.39 -20.16
C PHE A 192 -16.10 -9.67 -19.47
N VAL A 193 -15.95 -8.38 -19.78
CA VAL A 193 -14.95 -7.51 -19.16
C VAL A 193 -15.63 -6.25 -18.67
N ASN A 194 -15.66 -6.06 -17.35
CA ASN A 194 -16.27 -4.88 -16.74
C ASN A 194 -15.26 -3.74 -16.60
N THR A 195 -15.19 -2.90 -17.63
CA THR A 195 -14.33 -1.70 -17.65
C THR A 195 -15.00 -0.45 -17.11
N ARG A 196 -16.31 -0.51 -16.81
CA ARG A 196 -17.08 0.65 -16.33
C ARG A 196 -16.61 1.05 -14.93
N VAL A 197 -16.56 2.36 -14.68
CA VAL A 197 -16.32 2.93 -13.36
C VAL A 197 -17.66 3.24 -12.70
N PHE A 198 -17.85 2.74 -11.49
CA PHE A 198 -19.06 2.91 -10.68
C PHE A 198 -18.89 3.91 -9.54
N LEU A 199 -17.71 4.52 -9.41
CA LEU A 199 -17.47 5.59 -8.47
C LEU A 199 -17.86 6.96 -9.03
N PRO A 200 -18.44 7.84 -8.19
CA PRO A 200 -18.63 9.23 -8.55
C PRO A 200 -17.27 9.93 -8.75
N PRO A 201 -17.15 10.92 -9.65
CA PRO A 201 -15.88 11.52 -10.05
C PRO A 201 -15.00 12.01 -8.90
N GLU A 202 -15.61 12.48 -7.81
CA GLU A 202 -14.91 13.03 -6.64
C GLU A 202 -14.15 11.96 -5.84
N LEU A 203 -14.51 10.69 -5.99
CA LEU A 203 -13.88 9.56 -5.29
C LEU A 203 -12.97 8.73 -6.17
N GLN A 204 -12.93 9.01 -7.47
CA GLN A 204 -11.99 8.38 -8.39
C GLN A 204 -10.55 8.82 -8.07
N PHE A 205 -9.61 7.90 -8.22
CA PHE A 205 -8.20 8.21 -7.99
C PHE A 205 -7.69 9.21 -9.02
N GLN A 206 -7.17 10.35 -8.55
CA GLN A 206 -6.44 11.30 -9.37
C GLN A 206 -4.94 11.14 -9.10
N PRO A 207 -4.12 10.82 -10.12
CA PRO A 207 -2.67 10.80 -9.97
C PRO A 207 -2.22 12.19 -9.52
N LYS A 208 -1.49 12.28 -8.41
CA LYS A 208 -0.84 13.54 -8.04
C LYS A 208 0.14 13.88 -9.16
N ARG A 209 -0.15 14.92 -9.96
CA ARG A 209 0.85 15.53 -10.85
C ARG A 209 2.03 15.93 -9.96
N GLN A 210 3.18 15.29 -10.16
CA GLN A 210 4.43 15.82 -9.62
C GLN A 210 4.57 17.21 -10.24
N ALA A 211 4.61 18.25 -9.41
CA ALA A 211 4.95 19.58 -9.88
C ALA A 211 6.33 19.49 -10.53
N PRO A 212 6.53 20.05 -11.74
CA PRO A 212 7.86 20.08 -12.32
C PRO A 212 8.79 20.81 -11.35
N THR A 213 9.79 20.13 -10.84
CA THR A 213 10.95 20.76 -10.20
C THR A 213 11.58 21.67 -11.24
N GLU A 214 11.38 22.98 -11.10
CA GLU A 214 12.09 23.99 -11.87
C GLU A 214 13.59 23.86 -11.59
N THR A 215 14.30 23.11 -12.43
CA THR A 215 15.75 23.19 -12.54
C THR A 215 16.08 24.56 -13.14
N ASN A 216 16.43 25.49 -12.27
CA ASN A 216 16.80 26.86 -12.58
C ASN A 216 18.19 26.89 -13.25
N THR A 217 18.27 26.58 -14.55
CA THR A 217 19.48 26.81 -15.37
C THR A 217 19.31 28.10 -16.16
N LYS A 218 19.55 29.24 -15.50
CA LYS A 218 19.71 30.54 -16.17
C LYS A 218 21.06 30.61 -16.89
N ALA A 219 21.13 30.12 -18.12
CA ALA A 219 22.18 30.49 -19.08
C ALA A 219 21.65 31.60 -20.01
N LYS A 220 21.85 32.86 -19.61
CA LYS A 220 21.60 34.04 -20.46
C LYS A 220 22.70 34.11 -21.53
N LYS A 221 22.40 33.79 -22.78
CA LYS A 221 23.18 34.25 -23.95
C LYS A 221 22.54 35.54 -24.50
N ARG A 222 23.24 36.67 -24.35
CA ARG A 222 22.98 37.93 -25.08
C ARG A 222 23.80 37.92 -26.38
N PRO A 223 23.30 38.47 -27.50
CA PRO A 223 24.09 38.69 -28.70
C PRO A 223 24.96 39.96 -28.57
N ARG A 224 26.14 39.91 -29.18
CA ARG A 224 27.16 40.99 -29.26
C ARG A 224 26.75 42.06 -30.27
N GLN A 225 27.12 43.31 -29.99
CA GLN A 225 27.26 44.38 -30.97
C GLN A 225 28.47 45.24 -30.59
N ASP A 226 29.35 45.46 -31.56
CA ASP A 226 30.66 46.12 -31.47
C ASP A 226 30.58 47.66 -31.56
N LYS A 227 31.72 48.29 -31.21
CA LYS A 227 32.21 49.67 -31.47
C LYS A 227 31.98 50.68 -30.33
N ASP A 228 32.88 51.58 -29.94
CA ASP A 228 34.18 52.06 -30.46
C ASP A 228 35.15 52.45 -29.30
N SER A 229 36.41 52.70 -29.68
CA SER A 229 37.61 53.09 -28.91
C SER A 229 37.58 54.46 -28.22
N GLU A 230 38.26 54.63 -27.08
CA GLU A 230 39.40 55.56 -26.90
C GLU A 230 40.04 55.49 -25.48
N ASN A 231 41.34 55.78 -25.45
CA ASN A 231 42.31 55.69 -24.35
C ASN A 231 42.02 56.63 -23.16
N THR A 232 42.41 56.23 -21.94
CA THR A 232 43.43 56.93 -21.10
C THR A 232 43.64 56.20 -19.77
N ASN A 233 44.88 56.20 -19.29
CA ASN A 233 45.35 55.65 -18.03
C ASN A 233 44.81 56.45 -16.83
N ASP A 234 44.60 55.81 -15.67
CA ASP A 234 45.38 56.07 -14.45
C ASP A 234 44.90 55.26 -13.24
N VAL A 235 45.85 55.00 -12.35
CA VAL A 235 45.81 54.19 -11.13
C VAL A 235 45.47 55.09 -9.93
N GLU A 236 44.54 54.69 -9.05
CA GLU A 236 44.74 54.65 -7.58
C GLU A 236 43.49 54.13 -6.82
N PRO A 237 43.69 53.56 -5.61
CA PRO A 237 42.68 52.85 -4.83
C PRO A 237 41.97 53.77 -3.82
N SER A 238 40.76 53.43 -3.40
CA SER A 238 40.21 53.99 -2.17
C SER A 238 39.38 52.96 -1.40
N GLU A 239 39.63 53.01 -0.10
CA GLU A 239 39.33 52.05 0.94
C GLU A 239 37.90 52.13 1.47
N ALA A 240 37.59 51.09 2.25
CA ALA A 240 36.65 51.05 3.37
C ALA A 240 35.14 51.00 3.04
N SER A 241 34.53 49.87 3.41
CA SER A 241 33.95 49.85 4.75
C SER A 241 33.75 48.42 5.26
N GLU A 242 34.28 48.23 6.45
CA GLU A 242 34.13 47.08 7.32
C GLU A 242 32.66 46.78 7.58
N THR A 243 32.28 45.51 7.54
CA THR A 243 31.17 45.05 8.38
C THR A 243 31.53 43.66 8.88
N GLN A 244 32.08 43.65 10.09
CA GLN A 244 32.32 42.44 10.87
C GLN A 244 30.98 41.75 11.18
N ILE A 245 30.99 40.45 10.92
CA ILE A 245 29.94 39.50 11.27
C ILE A 245 30.11 39.15 12.75
N ILE A 246 29.06 39.30 13.54
CA ILE A 246 29.01 38.80 14.93
C ILE A 246 27.88 37.75 15.01
N LEU A 247 28.27 36.48 15.13
CA LEU A 247 27.42 35.39 15.62
C LEU A 247 27.90 34.99 17.03
N PRO A 248 27.05 35.05 18.07
CA PRO A 248 27.35 34.44 19.37
C PRO A 248 26.84 32.99 19.44
N GLY A 249 27.69 32.04 19.86
CA GLY A 249 27.20 30.82 20.55
C GLY A 249 27.76 29.44 20.20
N ILE A 250 29.02 29.27 19.80
CA ILE A 250 29.67 27.93 19.78
C ILE A 250 31.00 28.00 20.50
N GLU A 251 31.04 27.51 21.74
CA GLU A 251 32.29 27.14 22.42
C GLU A 251 32.73 25.75 21.92
N GLN A 252 33.96 25.69 21.45
CA GLN A 252 34.67 24.49 21.00
C GLN A 252 35.34 23.75 22.18
N PRO A 253 35.64 22.44 22.01
CA PRO A 253 36.16 21.56 23.06
C PRO A 253 37.67 21.74 23.28
N PRO A 254 38.23 21.35 24.44
CA PRO A 254 39.67 21.33 24.62
C PRO A 254 40.31 20.05 24.06
N GLU A 255 41.56 20.22 23.65
CA GLU A 255 42.44 19.30 22.96
C GLU A 255 42.99 18.15 23.83
N THR A 256 43.37 17.11 23.10
CA THR A 256 44.19 15.91 23.33
C THR A 256 45.17 15.86 24.51
N GLU A 257 45.19 14.71 25.21
CA GLU A 257 46.42 14.02 25.62
C GLU A 257 46.29 12.52 25.34
N LEU A 258 47.25 11.98 24.58
CA LEU A 258 47.48 10.58 24.26
C LEU A 258 48.46 10.02 25.29
N ASP A 259 48.16 8.86 25.86
CA ASP A 259 49.20 8.01 26.45
C ASP A 259 48.83 6.52 26.29
N GLU A 260 49.63 5.81 25.52
CA GLU A 260 49.67 4.34 25.42
C GLU A 260 50.51 3.76 26.56
N PRO A 261 50.30 2.47 26.93
CA PRO A 261 51.46 1.65 27.24
C PRO A 261 51.44 0.29 26.50
N GLN A 262 52.45 0.17 25.64
CA GLN A 262 53.35 -0.95 25.39
C GLN A 262 52.93 -2.40 25.74
N THR A 263 53.03 -3.23 24.70
CA THR A 263 53.16 -4.68 24.64
C THR A 263 54.37 -5.24 25.41
N LYS A 264 54.19 -6.32 26.20
CA LYS A 264 55.21 -7.36 26.42
C LYS A 264 54.61 -8.78 26.59
N ARG A 265 54.87 -9.58 25.54
CA ARG A 265 55.34 -10.98 25.48
C ARG A 265 54.70 -12.09 26.34
N ALA A 266 54.26 -13.11 25.59
CA ALA A 266 54.13 -14.50 25.99
C ALA A 266 55.46 -15.11 26.47
N LEU A 267 55.36 -16.02 27.45
CA LEU A 267 56.25 -17.15 27.65
C LEU A 267 55.40 -18.31 28.17
N SER A 268 55.46 -19.39 27.40
CA SER A 268 55.01 -20.74 27.67
C SER A 268 55.83 -21.40 28.79
N ASP A 269 55.14 -22.19 29.61
CA ASP A 269 55.60 -23.47 30.17
C ASP A 269 54.41 -24.45 30.08
#